data_AF-A0A2A2ZBA4-F1
#
_entry.id   AF-A0A2A2ZBA4-F1
#
_cell.length_a   1.000
_cell.length_b   1.000
_cell.length_c   1.000
_cell.angle_alpha   90.00
_cell.angle_beta   90.00
_cell.angle_gamma   90.00
#
_symmetry.space_group_name_H-M   'P 1'
#
loop_
_entity.id
_entity.type
_entity.pdbx_description
1 polymer ?
#
loop_
_entity_poly.entity_id
_entity_poly.type
_entity_poly.pdbx_seq_one_letter_code
_entity_poly.pdbx_strand_id
1 'polypeptide(L)'
;MNLWQQGSAWFQPALGIDRVAELLDIQPASVRRYLTDHSGFPEPTDQRGNRNFWTPAAIYRHVWDTKPRLRHRIPRLCPLADDIPPAEFIESEVIETRGLTYVLHTWEPGDRRGRVGVAYAKDFQRIDDVAVAHLLSLRPHLSAVTLAKSATAAPQEPRHPQIVVADHAGTDWYPPREIGWQDLTALLQVDLPWWSYGLTDVDAMNRWRPGTPVAHIRPHVADFTADHFERCRPLDGSPADRALAEIADATDRALAAAFGIWPSGQDQLPNRPGLQHAAIAVLSPRPPGPVSPDVIRDALRYRVDDKDLAVRAVDTARGFEVVHPAITHELLTIDRDHCSRLAHEWCHRLTAVEPARCNEIGYHWVTHTMDQQPYQWWRDPLNTTVWAISAADDGTTYATLGTRMPARGRIEELAIEDRRPFFRDSAGNTFPVPSADGGIHRTDGSSATRLTATILALMDDASRDIFHADHDRDVLDTEATGLYEAICDSHDTVILSRSDLEELREETPQGAARREEFLASVAPFRTGGFLDKPR
;
A
#
# COMPACT_ATOMS: atom_id res chain seq x y z
N MET A 1 -38.51 -7.37 1.15
CA MET A 1 -37.30 -6.86 0.48
C MET A 1 -36.47 -8.07 0.08
N ASN A 2 -36.21 -8.26 -1.21
CA ASN A 2 -35.39 -9.36 -1.72
C ASN A 2 -33.96 -9.20 -1.18
N LEU A 3 -33.23 -10.30 -1.00
CA LEU A 3 -31.84 -10.34 -0.54
C LEU A 3 -30.94 -9.39 -1.35
N TRP A 4 -31.13 -9.33 -2.68
CA TRP A 4 -30.40 -8.44 -3.59
C TRP A 4 -30.67 -6.95 -3.39
N GLN A 5 -31.77 -6.60 -2.72
CA GLN A 5 -32.13 -5.21 -2.41
C GLN A 5 -31.54 -4.76 -1.07
N GLN A 6 -31.04 -5.70 -0.25
CA GLN A 6 -30.49 -5.37 1.06
C GLN A 6 -29.18 -4.60 0.93
N GLY A 7 -29.15 -3.41 1.53
CA GLY A 7 -27.97 -2.54 1.55
C GLY A 7 -27.77 -1.68 0.29
N SER A 8 -28.44 -1.97 -0.83
CA SER A 8 -28.40 -1.11 -2.01
C SER A 8 -29.07 0.25 -1.75
N ALA A 9 -28.38 1.32 -2.15
CA ALA A 9 -28.84 2.70 -2.09
C ALA A 9 -30.10 2.95 -2.94
N TRP A 10 -30.36 2.15 -3.99
CA TRP A 10 -31.58 2.24 -4.80
C TRP A 10 -32.86 2.07 -4.00
N PHE A 11 -32.79 1.32 -2.90
CA PHE A 11 -33.93 0.98 -2.04
C PHE A 11 -33.89 1.70 -0.69
N GLN A 12 -32.94 2.62 -0.49
CA GLN A 12 -32.89 3.43 0.72
C GLN A 12 -33.70 4.72 0.56
N PRO A 13 -34.45 5.15 1.59
CA PRO A 13 -35.18 6.42 1.56
C PRO A 13 -34.20 7.59 1.64
N ALA A 14 -33.77 8.08 0.48
CA ALA A 14 -32.73 9.09 0.32
C ALA A 14 -33.21 10.34 -0.42
N LEU A 15 -34.32 10.27 -1.16
CA LEU A 15 -34.81 11.38 -1.97
C LEU A 15 -35.87 12.17 -1.21
N GLY A 16 -35.58 13.44 -0.90
CA GLY A 16 -36.58 14.39 -0.43
C GLY A 16 -37.39 14.99 -1.57
N ILE A 17 -38.43 15.76 -1.23
CA ILE A 17 -39.37 16.38 -2.20
C ILE A 17 -38.64 17.14 -3.31
N ASP A 18 -37.62 17.95 -2.98
CA ASP A 18 -36.95 18.79 -3.98
C ASP A 18 -36.21 17.94 -5.02
N ARG A 19 -35.52 16.88 -4.59
CA ARG A 19 -34.83 15.96 -5.51
C ARG A 19 -35.82 15.13 -6.33
N VAL A 20 -36.94 14.72 -5.73
CA VAL A 20 -38.02 14.05 -6.49
C VAL A 20 -38.59 14.97 -7.56
N ALA A 21 -38.82 16.24 -7.23
CA ALA A 21 -39.32 17.24 -8.16
C ALA A 21 -38.35 17.48 -9.32
N GLU A 22 -37.04 17.57 -9.02
CA GLU A 22 -35.98 17.68 -10.01
C GLU A 22 -35.94 16.49 -10.98
N LEU A 23 -35.94 15.25 -10.44
CA LEU A 23 -35.93 14.03 -11.26
C LEU A 23 -37.17 13.94 -12.17
N LEU A 24 -38.31 14.43 -11.69
CA LEU A 24 -39.58 14.44 -12.43
C LEU A 24 -39.75 15.66 -13.33
N ASP A 25 -38.82 16.62 -13.31
CA ASP A 25 -38.91 17.89 -14.04
C ASP A 25 -40.20 18.68 -13.72
N ILE A 26 -40.50 18.81 -12.43
CA ILE A 26 -41.69 19.52 -11.91
C ILE A 26 -41.34 20.39 -10.70
N GLN A 27 -42.29 21.18 -10.24
CA GLN A 27 -42.12 21.98 -9.03
C GLN A 27 -42.37 21.14 -7.75
N PRO A 28 -41.66 21.41 -6.63
CA PRO A 28 -41.91 20.75 -5.34
C PRO A 28 -43.37 20.79 -4.87
N ALA A 29 -44.10 21.86 -5.22
CA ALA A 29 -45.53 21.98 -4.93
C ALA A 29 -46.38 20.92 -5.66
N SER A 30 -45.99 20.53 -6.88
CA SER A 30 -46.67 19.49 -7.66
C SER A 30 -46.52 18.12 -7.01
N VAL A 31 -45.35 17.80 -6.44
CA VAL A 31 -45.14 16.55 -5.68
C VAL A 31 -46.06 16.49 -4.46
N ARG A 32 -46.21 17.59 -3.72
CA ARG A 32 -47.13 17.66 -2.57
C ARG A 32 -48.59 17.45 -2.97
N ARG A 33 -48.99 17.97 -4.14
CA ARG A 33 -50.33 17.75 -4.68
C ARG A 33 -50.57 16.32 -5.13
N TYR A 34 -49.57 15.66 -5.74
CA TYR A 34 -49.70 14.25 -6.11
C TYR A 34 -49.91 13.34 -4.90
N LEU A 35 -49.33 13.69 -3.75
CA LEU A 35 -49.57 12.98 -2.49
C LEU A 35 -51.00 13.13 -1.96
N THR A 36 -51.68 14.24 -2.24
CA THR A 36 -53.09 14.43 -1.83
C THR A 36 -54.07 13.80 -2.82
N ASP A 37 -53.75 13.82 -4.12
CA ASP A 37 -54.66 13.43 -5.19
C ASP A 37 -54.60 11.92 -5.55
N HIS A 38 -53.71 11.11 -4.92
CA HIS A 38 -53.59 9.63 -4.97
C HIS A 38 -53.52 8.94 -6.36
N SER A 39 -53.28 9.67 -7.44
CA SER A 39 -53.28 9.11 -8.81
C SER A 39 -51.96 8.42 -9.17
N GLY A 40 -51.75 7.20 -8.67
CA GLY A 40 -50.65 6.31 -9.12
C GLY A 40 -49.23 6.84 -8.88
N PHE A 41 -49.08 7.87 -8.06
CA PHE A 41 -47.79 8.41 -7.65
C PHE A 41 -47.19 7.55 -6.52
N PRO A 42 -45.87 7.31 -6.49
CA PRO A 42 -45.25 6.50 -5.44
C PRO A 42 -45.45 7.10 -4.05
N GLU A 43 -45.87 6.26 -3.10
CA GLU A 43 -45.93 6.65 -1.69
C GLU A 43 -44.51 6.82 -1.10
N PRO A 44 -44.32 7.76 -0.16
CA PRO A 44 -43.06 7.88 0.57
C PRO A 44 -42.76 6.59 1.33
N THR A 45 -41.51 6.14 1.27
CA THR A 45 -41.05 4.94 1.98
C THR A 45 -40.70 5.22 3.44
N ASP A 46 -40.40 6.48 3.77
CA ASP A 46 -40.04 6.92 5.12
C ASP A 46 -40.53 8.36 5.38
N GLN A 47 -40.83 8.65 6.65
CA GLN A 47 -41.23 9.96 7.13
C GLN A 47 -40.38 10.35 8.34
N ARG A 48 -39.51 11.36 8.18
CA ARG A 48 -38.66 11.87 9.26
C ARG A 48 -39.13 13.25 9.68
N GLY A 49 -39.89 13.31 10.76
CA GLY A 49 -40.63 14.52 11.13
C GLY A 49 -41.64 14.88 10.04
N ASN A 50 -41.64 16.14 9.60
CA ASN A 50 -42.55 16.64 8.54
C ASN A 50 -42.00 16.46 7.11
N ARG A 51 -41.01 15.58 6.91
CA ARG A 51 -40.37 15.37 5.60
C ARG A 51 -40.62 13.95 5.10
N ASN A 52 -41.12 13.87 3.87
CA ASN A 52 -41.32 12.62 3.14
C ASN A 52 -40.04 12.25 2.37
N PHE A 53 -39.68 10.97 2.42
CA PHE A 53 -38.54 10.42 1.69
C PHE A 53 -38.97 9.24 0.82
N TRP A 54 -38.45 9.22 -0.40
CA TRP A 54 -38.67 8.14 -1.36
C TRP A 54 -37.36 7.41 -1.64
N THR A 55 -37.50 6.17 -2.08
CA THR A 55 -36.39 5.43 -2.66
C THR A 55 -36.15 5.87 -4.10
N PRO A 56 -34.89 5.93 -4.57
CA PRO A 56 -34.59 6.15 -5.97
C PRO A 56 -35.31 5.17 -6.92
N ALA A 57 -35.35 3.88 -6.59
CA ALA A 57 -36.00 2.88 -7.43
C ALA A 57 -37.49 3.17 -7.65
N ALA A 58 -38.24 3.54 -6.60
CA ALA A 58 -39.67 3.84 -6.73
C ALA A 58 -39.94 5.03 -7.67
N ILE A 59 -39.13 6.09 -7.56
CA ILE A 59 -39.27 7.27 -8.41
C ILE A 59 -38.88 6.96 -9.85
N TYR A 60 -37.78 6.24 -10.08
CA TYR A 60 -37.35 5.88 -11.43
C TYR A 60 -38.31 4.92 -12.14
N ARG A 61 -38.97 4.01 -11.40
CA ARG A 61 -40.07 3.20 -11.94
C ARG A 61 -41.24 4.06 -12.38
N HIS A 62 -41.64 5.03 -11.56
CA HIS A 62 -42.68 5.97 -11.95
C HIS A 62 -42.30 6.79 -13.19
N VAL A 63 -41.04 7.24 -13.30
CA VAL A 63 -40.52 7.89 -14.52
C VAL A 63 -40.63 6.95 -15.72
N TRP A 64 -40.23 5.69 -15.56
CA TRP A 64 -40.30 4.68 -16.61
C TRP A 64 -41.73 4.49 -17.13
N ASP A 65 -42.69 4.33 -16.22
CA ASP A 65 -44.07 4.02 -16.56
C ASP A 65 -44.84 5.23 -17.10
N THR A 66 -44.60 6.42 -16.55
CA THR A 66 -45.47 7.59 -16.78
C THR A 66 -44.81 8.71 -17.58
N LYS A 67 -43.48 8.77 -17.67
CA LYS A 67 -42.74 9.87 -18.32
C LYS A 67 -41.70 9.39 -19.34
N PRO A 68 -42.13 8.90 -20.53
CA PRO A 68 -41.22 8.40 -21.56
C PRO A 68 -40.09 9.38 -21.96
N ARG A 69 -40.37 10.68 -21.98
CA ARG A 69 -39.38 11.72 -22.32
C ARG A 69 -38.23 11.82 -21.32
N LEU A 70 -38.43 11.40 -20.07
CA LEU A 70 -37.42 11.47 -19.01
C LEU A 70 -36.67 10.14 -18.79
N ARG A 71 -36.99 9.09 -19.56
CA ARG A 71 -36.35 7.76 -19.40
C ARG A 71 -34.83 7.79 -19.57
N HIS A 72 -34.30 8.73 -20.36
CA HIS A 72 -32.86 8.92 -20.53
C HIS A 72 -32.14 9.37 -19.24
N ARG A 73 -32.88 9.83 -18.22
CA ARG A 73 -32.33 10.20 -16.90
C ARG A 73 -32.28 9.05 -15.91
N ILE A 74 -32.80 7.88 -16.27
CA ILE A 74 -32.82 6.72 -15.37
C ILE A 74 -31.44 6.06 -15.40
N PRO A 75 -30.71 6.02 -14.27
CA PRO A 75 -29.44 5.33 -14.19
C PRO A 75 -29.55 3.87 -14.65
N ARG A 76 -28.57 3.41 -15.41
CA ARG A 76 -28.55 2.05 -15.94
C ARG A 76 -28.53 1.03 -14.81
N LEU A 77 -27.79 1.30 -13.73
CA LEU A 77 -27.71 0.41 -12.57
C LEU A 77 -28.99 0.36 -11.72
N CYS A 78 -29.95 1.25 -11.93
CA CYS A 78 -31.20 1.23 -11.16
C CYS A 78 -32.12 0.09 -11.64
N PRO A 79 -32.50 -0.88 -10.79
CA PRO A 79 -33.46 -1.91 -11.14
C PRO A 79 -34.89 -1.34 -11.22
N LEU A 80 -35.57 -1.56 -12.35
CA LEU A 80 -36.93 -1.06 -12.60
C LEU A 80 -38.04 -2.07 -12.30
N ALA A 81 -37.71 -3.28 -11.90
CA ALA A 81 -38.68 -4.24 -11.39
C ALA A 81 -38.13 -4.89 -10.11
N ASP A 82 -39.03 -5.35 -9.25
CA ASP A 82 -38.66 -6.03 -8.00
C ASP A 82 -38.21 -7.49 -8.26
N ASP A 83 -38.71 -8.08 -9.33
CA ASP A 83 -38.44 -9.47 -9.73
C ASP A 83 -37.84 -9.48 -11.15
N ILE A 84 -36.56 -9.12 -11.24
CA ILE A 84 -35.78 -9.28 -12.47
C ILE A 84 -35.06 -10.64 -12.43
N PRO A 85 -35.05 -11.40 -13.54
CA PRO A 85 -34.25 -12.63 -13.60
C PRO A 85 -32.76 -12.35 -13.36
N PRO A 86 -32.00 -13.33 -12.83
CA PRO A 86 -30.55 -13.26 -12.75
C PRO A 86 -29.90 -12.92 -14.09
N ALA A 87 -28.88 -12.07 -14.05
CA ALA A 87 -28.13 -11.67 -15.24
C ALA A 87 -27.38 -12.85 -15.85
N GLU A 88 -27.23 -12.83 -17.18
CA GLU A 88 -26.44 -13.79 -17.91
C GLU A 88 -25.01 -13.24 -18.11
N PHE A 89 -24.01 -14.06 -17.83
CA PHE A 89 -22.62 -13.75 -18.19
C PHE A 89 -22.44 -13.95 -19.70
N ILE A 90 -21.97 -12.92 -20.40
CA ILE A 90 -21.82 -12.94 -21.86
C ILE A 90 -20.38 -13.25 -22.25
N GLU A 91 -19.43 -12.44 -21.80
CA GLU A 91 -18.03 -12.58 -22.19
C GLU A 91 -17.07 -11.90 -21.20
N SER A 92 -15.78 -12.22 -21.35
CA SER A 92 -14.68 -11.54 -20.68
C SER A 92 -13.65 -11.12 -21.71
N GLU A 93 -13.11 -9.93 -21.57
CA GLU A 93 -12.03 -9.40 -22.42
C GLU A 93 -10.96 -8.68 -21.60
N VAL A 94 -9.72 -8.71 -22.10
CA VAL A 94 -8.60 -7.93 -21.56
C VAL A 94 -8.49 -6.64 -22.36
N ILE A 95 -8.40 -5.51 -21.67
CA ILE A 95 -8.30 -4.17 -22.27
C ILE A 95 -7.04 -3.50 -21.74
N GLU A 96 -6.14 -3.15 -22.65
CA GLU A 96 -4.97 -2.34 -22.35
C GLU A 96 -5.20 -0.92 -22.86
N THR A 97 -5.22 0.06 -21.95
CA THR A 97 -5.39 1.47 -22.30
C THR A 97 -4.78 2.38 -21.24
N ARG A 98 -4.25 3.54 -21.68
CA ARG A 98 -3.60 4.55 -20.82
C ARG A 98 -2.49 3.96 -19.93
N GLY A 99 -1.80 2.91 -20.42
CA GLY A 99 -0.73 2.22 -19.68
C GLY A 99 -1.23 1.36 -18.50
N LEU A 100 -2.51 0.99 -18.51
CA LEU A 100 -3.15 0.14 -17.50
C LEU A 100 -3.86 -1.04 -18.19
N THR A 101 -3.94 -2.16 -17.47
CA THR A 101 -4.61 -3.37 -17.92
C THR A 101 -5.88 -3.59 -17.09
N TYR A 102 -6.99 -3.81 -17.77
CA TYR A 102 -8.29 -4.12 -17.19
C TYR A 102 -8.81 -5.45 -17.72
N VAL A 103 -9.60 -6.15 -16.91
CA VAL A 103 -10.44 -7.25 -17.36
C VAL A 103 -11.89 -6.80 -17.25
N LEU A 104 -12.62 -6.82 -18.36
CA LEU A 104 -14.02 -6.46 -18.43
C LEU A 104 -14.88 -7.71 -18.54
N HIS A 105 -15.77 -7.91 -17.57
CA HIS A 105 -16.81 -8.93 -17.62
C HIS A 105 -18.12 -8.30 -18.08
N THR A 106 -18.66 -8.76 -19.20
CA THR A 106 -19.91 -8.24 -19.76
C THR A 106 -21.08 -9.11 -19.32
N TRP A 107 -22.10 -8.47 -18.78
CA TRP A 107 -23.33 -9.10 -18.28
C TRP A 107 -24.56 -8.56 -19.03
N GLU A 108 -25.53 -9.42 -19.28
CA GLU A 108 -26.86 -9.07 -19.78
C GLU A 108 -27.85 -9.12 -18.60
N PRO A 109 -28.25 -7.97 -18.04
CA PRO A 109 -29.20 -7.97 -16.92
C PRO A 109 -30.60 -8.42 -17.35
N GLY A 110 -31.32 -9.09 -16.46
CA GLY A 110 -32.67 -9.61 -16.74
C GLY A 110 -33.72 -8.54 -17.08
N ASP A 111 -33.42 -7.26 -16.84
CA ASP A 111 -34.31 -6.12 -17.16
C ASP A 111 -34.29 -5.72 -18.66
N ARG A 112 -33.40 -6.31 -19.47
CA ARG A 112 -33.27 -6.09 -20.93
C ARG A 112 -33.04 -4.63 -21.33
N ARG A 113 -32.48 -3.81 -20.44
CA ARG A 113 -32.14 -2.39 -20.71
C ARG A 113 -30.73 -2.20 -21.29
N GLY A 114 -30.13 -3.28 -21.81
CA GLY A 114 -28.82 -3.29 -22.43
C GLY A 114 -27.71 -3.76 -21.50
N ARG A 115 -26.60 -4.20 -22.09
CA ARG A 115 -25.50 -4.85 -21.36
C ARG A 115 -24.77 -3.90 -20.42
N VAL A 116 -24.21 -4.46 -19.35
CA VAL A 116 -23.38 -3.74 -18.39
C VAL A 116 -22.03 -4.43 -18.30
N GLY A 117 -20.96 -3.63 -18.30
CA GLY A 117 -19.59 -4.10 -18.05
C GLY A 117 -19.22 -3.97 -16.57
N VAL A 118 -18.54 -4.98 -16.03
CA VAL A 118 -17.90 -4.97 -14.72
C VAL A 118 -16.41 -5.13 -14.92
N ALA A 119 -15.67 -4.05 -14.68
CA ALA A 119 -14.24 -3.96 -14.92
C ALA A 119 -13.46 -4.16 -13.62
N TYR A 120 -12.35 -4.89 -13.74
CA TYR A 120 -11.35 -5.12 -12.71
C TYR A 120 -10.00 -4.63 -13.22
N ALA A 121 -9.27 -3.84 -12.43
CA ALA A 121 -7.95 -3.38 -12.81
C ALA A 121 -6.88 -4.35 -12.30
N LYS A 122 -5.79 -4.51 -13.08
CA LYS A 122 -4.56 -5.14 -12.57
C LYS A 122 -4.00 -4.39 -11.35
N ASP A 123 -4.15 -3.07 -11.34
CA ASP A 123 -3.65 -2.17 -10.30
C ASP A 123 -4.77 -1.23 -9.82
N PHE A 124 -5.26 -1.45 -8.60
CA PHE A 124 -6.34 -0.64 -8.01
C PHE A 124 -5.90 0.76 -7.59
N GLN A 125 -4.60 1.02 -7.37
CA GLN A 125 -4.12 2.33 -6.92
C GLN A 125 -4.13 3.39 -8.02
N ARG A 126 -4.09 2.96 -9.28
CA ARG A 126 -4.01 3.86 -10.44
C ARG A 126 -5.37 4.16 -11.09
N ILE A 127 -6.46 3.80 -10.42
CA ILE A 127 -7.83 3.98 -10.94
C ILE A 127 -8.34 5.40 -10.68
N ASP A 128 -8.82 6.06 -11.73
CA ASP A 128 -9.57 7.33 -11.66
C ASP A 128 -10.95 7.22 -12.33
N ASP A 129 -11.82 8.23 -12.13
CA ASP A 129 -13.16 8.25 -12.72
C ASP A 129 -13.12 8.45 -14.24
N VAL A 130 -12.02 9.03 -14.76
CA VAL A 130 -11.78 9.19 -16.19
C VAL A 130 -11.58 7.82 -16.87
N ALA A 131 -10.99 6.85 -16.17
CA ALA A 131 -10.76 5.51 -16.69
C ALA A 131 -12.07 4.78 -17.00
N VAL A 132 -13.07 4.82 -16.10
CA VAL A 132 -14.33 4.11 -16.35
C VAL A 132 -15.13 4.73 -17.50
N ALA A 133 -15.10 6.07 -17.65
CA ALA A 133 -15.73 6.75 -18.77
C ALA A 133 -15.03 6.42 -20.11
N HIS A 134 -13.70 6.29 -20.07
CA HIS A 134 -12.93 5.85 -21.23
C HIS A 134 -13.21 4.39 -21.61
N LEU A 135 -13.33 3.49 -20.63
CA LEU A 135 -13.72 2.10 -20.89
C LEU A 135 -15.10 2.01 -21.57
N LEU A 136 -16.07 2.82 -21.12
CA LEU A 136 -17.38 2.90 -21.77
C LEU A 136 -17.27 3.44 -23.20
N SER A 137 -16.44 4.46 -23.45
CA SER A 137 -16.30 5.02 -24.81
C SER A 137 -15.65 4.05 -25.80
N LEU A 138 -14.79 3.14 -25.32
CA LEU A 138 -14.23 2.04 -26.12
C LEU A 138 -15.25 0.92 -26.41
N ARG A 139 -16.36 0.87 -25.68
CA ARG A 139 -17.39 -0.19 -25.77
C ARG A 139 -18.80 0.41 -25.84
N PRO A 140 -19.13 1.15 -26.92
CA PRO A 140 -20.40 1.87 -27.04
C PRO A 140 -21.64 0.97 -27.14
N HIS A 141 -21.46 -0.35 -27.23
CA HIS A 141 -22.55 -1.31 -27.16
C HIS A 141 -22.99 -1.62 -25.72
N LEU A 142 -22.17 -1.27 -24.72
CA LEU A 142 -22.53 -1.35 -23.31
C LEU A 142 -23.33 -0.10 -22.92
N SER A 143 -24.32 -0.28 -22.06
CA SER A 143 -25.13 0.83 -21.55
C SER A 143 -24.48 1.53 -20.36
N ALA A 144 -23.66 0.79 -19.61
CA ALA A 144 -22.82 1.32 -18.53
C ALA A 144 -21.60 0.42 -18.31
N VAL A 145 -20.54 0.99 -17.75
CA VAL A 145 -19.39 0.26 -17.24
C VAL A 145 -19.20 0.62 -15.77
N THR A 146 -18.96 -0.40 -14.96
CA THR A 146 -18.57 -0.26 -13.56
C THR A 146 -17.12 -0.65 -13.42
N LEU A 147 -16.38 -0.01 -12.52
CA LEU A 147 -14.99 -0.32 -12.21
C LEU A 147 -14.87 -0.57 -10.71
N ALA A 148 -14.50 -1.79 -10.35
CA ALA A 148 -14.26 -2.17 -8.97
C ALA A 148 -13.12 -1.34 -8.36
N LYS A 149 -13.31 -0.85 -7.14
CA LYS A 149 -12.27 -0.19 -6.34
C LYS A 149 -12.09 -0.95 -5.02
N SER A 150 -10.87 -0.89 -4.48
CA SER A 150 -10.60 -1.41 -3.13
C SER A 150 -11.55 -0.77 -2.11
N ALA A 151 -12.01 -1.54 -1.14
CA ALA A 151 -12.87 -1.03 -0.08
C ALA A 151 -12.15 0.09 0.68
N THR A 152 -12.82 1.23 0.88
CA THR A 152 -12.30 2.27 1.77
C THR A 152 -12.40 1.81 3.22
N ALA A 153 -11.49 2.28 4.07
CA ALA A 153 -11.50 2.07 5.52
C ALA A 153 -12.66 2.82 6.23
N ALA A 154 -13.80 3.03 5.55
CA ALA A 154 -14.95 3.66 6.18
C ALA A 154 -15.50 2.73 7.28
N PRO A 155 -15.77 3.25 8.49
CA PRO A 155 -16.20 2.45 9.64
C PRO A 155 -17.64 1.92 9.55
N GLN A 156 -18.32 2.06 8.40
CA GLN A 156 -19.69 1.58 8.25
C GLN A 156 -19.71 0.10 7.87
N GLU A 157 -20.25 -0.72 8.78
CA GLU A 157 -20.63 -2.09 8.48
C GLU A 157 -21.98 -2.15 7.73
N PRO A 158 -22.16 -3.09 6.80
CA PRO A 158 -21.17 -4.06 6.35
C PRO A 158 -20.24 -3.49 5.26
N ARG A 159 -18.92 -3.74 5.40
CA ARG A 159 -17.92 -3.37 4.39
C ARG A 159 -18.25 -4.00 3.05
N HIS A 160 -18.09 -3.24 1.98
CA HIS A 160 -18.27 -3.71 0.60
C HIS A 160 -17.26 -2.99 -0.30
N PRO A 161 -16.88 -3.59 -1.44
CA PRO A 161 -16.14 -2.87 -2.45
C PRO A 161 -16.90 -1.64 -2.93
N GLN A 162 -16.17 -0.56 -3.16
CA GLN A 162 -16.73 0.58 -3.86
C GLN A 162 -16.67 0.31 -5.37
N ILE A 163 -17.53 0.99 -6.13
CA ILE A 163 -17.44 0.99 -7.58
C ILE A 163 -17.49 2.42 -8.11
N VAL A 164 -16.82 2.66 -9.22
CA VAL A 164 -17.08 3.83 -10.06
C VAL A 164 -17.94 3.40 -11.23
N VAL A 165 -18.80 4.30 -11.72
CA VAL A 165 -19.71 3.99 -12.81
C VAL A 165 -19.60 5.06 -13.90
N ALA A 166 -19.50 4.61 -15.14
CA ALA A 166 -19.80 5.42 -16.31
C ALA A 166 -21.11 4.94 -16.92
N ASP A 167 -21.97 5.90 -17.27
CA ASP A 167 -23.30 5.65 -17.82
C ASP A 167 -23.57 6.66 -18.95
N HIS A 168 -24.15 6.19 -20.06
CA HIS A 168 -24.57 7.06 -21.16
C HIS A 168 -25.66 8.07 -20.76
N ALA A 169 -26.42 7.80 -19.69
CA ALA A 169 -27.36 8.74 -19.09
C ALA A 169 -26.68 9.88 -18.31
N GLY A 170 -25.37 9.79 -18.07
CA GLY A 170 -24.63 10.66 -17.15
C GLY A 170 -24.69 10.19 -15.70
N THR A 171 -23.77 10.67 -14.88
CA THR A 171 -23.59 10.25 -13.48
C THR A 171 -24.31 11.15 -12.47
N ASP A 172 -24.77 12.34 -12.88
CA ASP A 172 -25.41 13.34 -12.02
C ASP A 172 -26.74 12.87 -11.40
N TRP A 173 -27.31 11.79 -11.95
CA TRP A 173 -28.59 11.20 -11.56
C TRP A 173 -28.45 10.08 -10.53
N TYR A 174 -27.22 9.66 -10.25
CA TYR A 174 -26.98 8.72 -9.16
C TYR A 174 -27.25 9.41 -7.81
N PRO A 175 -27.64 8.65 -6.78
CA PRO A 175 -27.73 9.16 -5.42
C PRO A 175 -26.42 9.89 -5.06
N PRO A 176 -26.46 10.99 -4.29
CA PRO A 176 -25.25 11.70 -3.85
C PRO A 176 -24.37 10.89 -2.88
N ARG A 177 -24.76 9.65 -2.58
CA ARG A 177 -23.95 8.67 -1.83
C ARG A 177 -23.17 7.83 -2.83
N GLU A 178 -21.95 7.43 -2.43
CA GLU A 178 -21.11 6.52 -3.19
C GLU A 178 -21.90 5.26 -3.58
N ILE A 179 -21.94 4.96 -4.88
CA ILE A 179 -22.53 3.73 -5.40
C ILE A 179 -21.63 2.57 -4.98
N GLY A 180 -22.24 1.56 -4.36
CA GLY A 180 -21.53 0.40 -3.83
C GLY A 180 -21.70 -0.85 -4.67
N TRP A 181 -20.92 -1.88 -4.35
CA TRP A 181 -21.09 -3.22 -4.92
C TRP A 181 -22.53 -3.73 -4.87
N GLN A 182 -23.24 -3.41 -3.78
CA GLN A 182 -24.63 -3.84 -3.56
C GLN A 182 -25.59 -3.25 -4.60
N ASP A 183 -25.35 -2.03 -5.07
CA ASP A 183 -26.16 -1.37 -6.10
C ASP A 183 -26.02 -2.05 -7.46
N LEU A 184 -24.83 -2.58 -7.76
CA LEU A 184 -24.59 -3.39 -8.96
C LEU A 184 -25.25 -4.76 -8.83
N THR A 185 -25.06 -5.45 -7.70
CA THR A 185 -25.66 -6.78 -7.49
C THR A 185 -27.19 -6.73 -7.41
N ALA A 186 -27.78 -5.60 -7.02
CA ALA A 186 -29.22 -5.40 -7.05
C ALA A 186 -29.80 -5.44 -8.46
N LEU A 187 -29.04 -4.97 -9.46
CA LEU A 187 -29.39 -5.09 -10.88
C LEU A 187 -29.10 -6.48 -11.42
N LEU A 188 -27.94 -7.06 -11.09
CA LEU A 188 -27.50 -8.30 -11.73
C LEU A 188 -28.09 -9.57 -11.09
N GLN A 189 -28.48 -9.52 -9.81
CA GLN A 189 -29.02 -10.66 -9.05
C GLN A 189 -28.17 -11.95 -9.14
N VAL A 190 -26.85 -11.79 -9.17
CA VAL A 190 -25.87 -12.88 -9.23
C VAL A 190 -24.71 -12.58 -8.29
N ASP A 191 -24.00 -13.64 -7.92
CA ASP A 191 -22.71 -13.53 -7.27
C ASP A 191 -21.66 -13.01 -8.26
N LEU A 192 -21.01 -11.90 -7.90
CA LEU A 192 -19.93 -11.32 -8.70
C LEU A 192 -18.57 -11.70 -8.10
N PRO A 193 -17.55 -11.91 -8.95
CA PRO A 193 -16.22 -12.23 -8.49
C PRO A 193 -15.59 -10.99 -7.84
N TRP A 194 -15.05 -11.19 -6.65
CA TRP A 194 -14.24 -10.20 -5.96
C TRP A 194 -12.77 -10.61 -6.04
N TRP A 195 -11.93 -9.67 -6.47
CA TRP A 195 -10.49 -9.82 -6.57
C TRP A 195 -9.84 -8.86 -5.58
N SER A 196 -9.36 -9.40 -4.46
CA SER A 196 -8.65 -8.64 -3.44
C SER A 196 -7.45 -7.93 -4.06
N TYR A 197 -7.13 -6.73 -3.56
CA TYR A 197 -5.92 -6.04 -3.97
C TYR A 197 -4.70 -6.89 -3.60
N GLY A 198 -3.81 -7.16 -4.57
CA GLY A 198 -2.70 -8.11 -4.39
C GLY A 198 -2.96 -9.49 -4.99
N LEU A 199 -4.17 -9.80 -5.46
CA LEU A 199 -4.54 -11.07 -6.12
C LEU A 199 -5.14 -10.85 -7.53
N THR A 200 -4.76 -9.76 -8.19
CA THR A 200 -5.32 -9.29 -9.47
C THR A 200 -4.58 -9.89 -10.69
N ASP A 201 -4.51 -11.22 -10.75
CA ASP A 201 -3.93 -11.91 -11.92
C ASP A 201 -4.85 -11.77 -13.15
N VAL A 202 -4.33 -11.15 -14.22
CA VAL A 202 -5.11 -10.82 -15.42
C VAL A 202 -5.66 -12.07 -16.11
N ASP A 203 -4.87 -13.15 -16.16
CA ASP A 203 -5.28 -14.39 -16.82
C ASP A 203 -6.34 -15.15 -16.01
N ALA A 204 -6.26 -15.14 -14.68
CA ALA A 204 -7.28 -15.70 -13.80
C ALA A 204 -8.57 -14.89 -13.87
N MET A 205 -8.48 -13.55 -13.81
CA MET A 205 -9.61 -12.65 -14.00
C MET A 205 -10.30 -12.89 -15.34
N ASN A 206 -9.54 -13.01 -16.42
CA ASN A 206 -10.09 -13.16 -17.77
C ASN A 206 -10.71 -14.55 -18.02
N ARG A 207 -10.15 -15.60 -17.41
CA ARG A 207 -10.69 -16.97 -17.52
C ARG A 207 -11.86 -17.24 -16.59
N TRP A 208 -12.08 -16.40 -15.57
CA TRP A 208 -13.17 -16.59 -14.63
C TRP A 208 -14.54 -16.57 -15.32
N ARG A 209 -15.41 -17.49 -14.92
CA ARG A 209 -16.82 -17.60 -15.32
C ARG A 209 -17.68 -17.96 -14.09
N PRO A 210 -19.00 -17.73 -14.10
CA PRO A 210 -19.88 -18.23 -13.04
C PRO A 210 -19.67 -19.73 -12.79
N GLY A 211 -19.48 -20.10 -11.53
CA GLY A 211 -19.18 -21.49 -11.11
C GLY A 211 -17.71 -21.90 -11.22
N THR A 212 -16.81 -21.02 -11.68
CA THR A 212 -15.36 -21.28 -11.66
C THR A 212 -14.88 -21.44 -10.22
N PRO A 213 -14.06 -22.46 -9.91
CA PRO A 213 -13.44 -22.59 -8.60
C PRO A 213 -12.58 -21.38 -8.24
N VAL A 214 -12.43 -21.12 -6.96
CA VAL A 214 -11.56 -20.05 -6.45
C VAL A 214 -10.12 -20.27 -6.94
N ALA A 215 -9.52 -19.24 -7.54
CA ALA A 215 -8.15 -19.27 -8.03
C ALA A 215 -7.16 -19.23 -6.87
N HIS A 216 -6.03 -19.92 -7.04
CA HIS A 216 -4.92 -19.90 -6.09
C HIS A 216 -3.80 -19.07 -6.71
N ILE A 217 -3.56 -17.88 -6.18
CA ILE A 217 -2.68 -16.87 -6.80
C ILE A 217 -1.59 -16.48 -5.82
N ARG A 218 -0.35 -16.34 -6.31
CA ARG A 218 0.71 -15.75 -5.50
C ARG A 218 0.51 -14.23 -5.40
N PRO A 219 0.61 -13.65 -4.19
CA PRO A 219 0.46 -12.23 -3.99
C PRO A 219 1.38 -11.43 -4.93
N HIS A 220 0.82 -10.44 -5.61
CA HIS A 220 1.58 -9.49 -6.42
C HIS A 220 0.80 -8.20 -6.63
N VAL A 221 1.51 -7.11 -6.87
CA VAL A 221 0.90 -5.82 -7.23
C VAL A 221 1.74 -5.15 -8.30
N ALA A 222 1.11 -4.80 -9.42
CA ALA A 222 1.83 -4.27 -10.59
C ALA A 222 3.03 -5.18 -10.97
N ASP A 223 4.25 -4.73 -10.71
CA ASP A 223 5.50 -5.46 -10.94
C ASP A 223 6.15 -5.99 -9.65
N PHE A 224 5.61 -5.68 -8.47
CA PHE A 224 6.08 -6.21 -7.21
C PHE A 224 5.60 -7.65 -7.01
N THR A 225 6.52 -8.60 -7.11
CA THR A 225 6.25 -10.03 -6.95
C THR A 225 7.48 -10.76 -6.41
N ALA A 226 7.25 -11.74 -5.53
CA ALA A 226 8.29 -12.65 -5.06
C ALA A 226 8.77 -13.63 -6.16
N ASP A 227 8.08 -13.72 -7.30
CA ASP A 227 8.50 -14.54 -8.44
C ASP A 227 9.90 -14.16 -8.96
N HIS A 228 10.32 -12.91 -8.78
CA HIS A 228 11.67 -12.47 -9.12
C HIS A 228 12.75 -13.25 -8.34
N PHE A 229 12.54 -13.53 -7.05
CA PHE A 229 13.47 -14.37 -6.29
C PHE A 229 13.39 -15.83 -6.70
N GLU A 230 12.19 -16.35 -6.99
CA GLU A 230 12.03 -17.73 -7.49
C GLU A 230 12.80 -17.96 -8.80
N ARG A 231 12.75 -16.98 -9.71
CA ARG A 231 13.48 -17.04 -10.98
C ARG A 231 14.99 -16.92 -10.84
N CYS A 232 15.48 -16.37 -9.73
CA CYS A 232 16.91 -16.36 -9.39
C CYS A 232 17.41 -17.71 -8.88
N ARG A 233 16.53 -18.67 -8.52
CA ARG A 233 16.93 -19.90 -7.82
C ARG A 233 17.69 -20.87 -8.74
N PRO A 234 18.76 -21.53 -8.23
CA PRO A 234 19.43 -22.62 -8.93
C PRO A 234 18.62 -23.93 -8.96
N LEU A 235 17.63 -24.10 -8.07
CA LEU A 235 16.80 -25.31 -7.94
C LEU A 235 17.59 -26.61 -7.66
N ASP A 236 18.72 -26.49 -6.98
CA ASP A 236 19.64 -27.59 -6.65
C ASP A 236 19.61 -28.01 -5.17
N GLY A 237 18.76 -27.37 -4.34
CA GLY A 237 18.68 -27.61 -2.90
C GLY A 237 19.87 -27.08 -2.08
N SER A 238 20.77 -26.31 -2.70
CA SER A 238 21.89 -25.68 -2.00
C SER A 238 21.43 -24.72 -0.89
N PRO A 239 22.32 -24.32 0.03
CA PRO A 239 22.00 -23.26 1.00
C PRO A 239 21.47 -21.97 0.34
N ALA A 240 22.02 -21.58 -0.81
CA ALA A 240 21.56 -20.42 -1.57
C ALA A 240 20.15 -20.63 -2.15
N ASP A 241 19.84 -21.81 -2.70
CA ASP A 241 18.49 -22.15 -3.16
C ASP A 241 17.46 -22.02 -2.03
N ARG A 242 17.77 -22.58 -0.86
CA ARG A 242 16.90 -22.50 0.31
C ARG A 242 16.74 -21.08 0.83
N ALA A 243 17.82 -20.28 0.81
CA ALA A 243 17.77 -18.89 1.23
C ALA A 243 16.91 -18.02 0.31
N LEU A 244 17.06 -18.18 -1.02
CA LEU A 244 16.24 -17.48 -2.01
C LEU A 244 14.76 -17.87 -1.90
N ALA A 245 14.46 -19.17 -1.71
CA ALA A 245 13.10 -19.64 -1.47
C ALA A 245 12.49 -19.05 -0.18
N GLU A 246 13.28 -18.94 0.89
CA GLU A 246 12.81 -18.36 2.15
C GLU A 246 12.54 -16.85 2.04
N ILE A 247 13.36 -16.11 1.30
CA ILE A 247 13.09 -14.70 0.99
C ILE A 247 11.84 -14.57 0.14
N ALA A 248 11.68 -15.37 -0.91
CA ALA A 248 10.48 -15.34 -1.75
C ALA A 248 9.21 -15.59 -0.93
N ASP A 249 9.22 -16.62 -0.07
CA ASP A 249 8.15 -16.93 0.88
C ASP A 249 7.84 -15.76 1.83
N ALA A 250 8.87 -15.08 2.34
CA ALA A 250 8.71 -13.93 3.22
C ALA A 250 8.15 -12.71 2.49
N THR A 251 8.59 -12.48 1.24
CA THR A 251 8.07 -11.41 0.37
C THR A 251 6.60 -11.63 0.02
N ASP A 252 6.18 -12.85 -0.34
CA ASP A 252 4.77 -13.16 -0.59
C ASP A 252 3.90 -12.88 0.65
N ARG A 253 4.39 -13.22 1.85
CA ARG A 253 3.68 -12.91 3.11
C ARG A 253 3.60 -11.42 3.40
N ALA A 254 4.70 -10.70 3.23
CA ALA A 254 4.74 -9.26 3.48
C ALA A 254 3.81 -8.50 2.51
N LEU A 255 3.80 -8.90 1.23
CA LEU A 255 2.83 -8.45 0.23
C LEU A 255 1.39 -8.74 0.67
N ALA A 256 1.07 -10.00 1.03
CA ALA A 256 -0.28 -10.36 1.47
C ALA A 256 -0.72 -9.61 2.73
N ALA A 257 0.18 -9.41 3.70
CA ALA A 257 -0.10 -8.67 4.92
C ALA A 257 -0.37 -7.19 4.64
N ALA A 258 0.41 -6.55 3.76
CA ALA A 258 0.23 -5.16 3.35
C ALA A 258 -1.16 -4.90 2.73
N PHE A 259 -1.78 -5.93 2.16
CA PHE A 259 -3.12 -5.86 1.58
C PHE A 259 -4.22 -6.51 2.43
N GLY A 260 -3.91 -6.90 3.67
CA GLY A 260 -4.88 -7.47 4.61
C GLY A 260 -5.39 -8.87 4.25
N ILE A 261 -4.66 -9.61 3.41
CA ILE A 261 -5.00 -10.96 2.92
C ILE A 261 -4.52 -12.07 3.89
N TRP A 262 -3.59 -11.74 4.78
CA TRP A 262 -3.01 -12.68 5.76
C TRP A 262 -3.85 -12.73 7.06
N PRO A 263 -4.00 -13.89 7.74
CA PRO A 263 -3.39 -15.20 7.47
C PRO A 263 -4.24 -16.18 6.65
N SER A 264 -5.51 -15.87 6.39
CA SER A 264 -6.45 -16.78 5.73
C SER A 264 -6.23 -16.94 4.23
N GLY A 265 -5.42 -16.07 3.62
CA GLY A 265 -5.29 -15.97 2.17
C GLY A 265 -6.45 -15.21 1.52
N GLN A 266 -7.31 -14.55 2.31
CA GLN A 266 -8.42 -13.70 1.87
C GLN A 266 -8.36 -12.37 2.60
N ASP A 267 -8.86 -11.30 1.97
CA ASP A 267 -9.06 -10.05 2.67
C ASP A 267 -10.21 -10.12 3.71
N GLN A 268 -10.49 -9.00 4.37
CA GLN A 268 -11.48 -8.94 5.45
C GLN A 268 -12.95 -8.97 4.96
N LEU A 269 -13.20 -8.96 3.66
CA LEU A 269 -14.56 -9.03 3.12
C LEU A 269 -15.08 -10.47 3.22
N PRO A 270 -16.28 -10.70 3.80
CA PRO A 270 -16.84 -12.04 3.86
C PRO A 270 -17.48 -12.44 2.53
N ASN A 271 -17.33 -13.70 2.12
CA ASN A 271 -18.16 -14.29 1.07
C ASN A 271 -19.64 -14.21 1.47
N ARG A 272 -20.46 -13.68 0.58
CA ARG A 272 -21.91 -13.51 0.78
C ARG A 272 -22.62 -13.37 -0.56
N PRO A 273 -23.96 -13.50 -0.59
CA PRO A 273 -24.73 -13.24 -1.80
C PRO A 273 -24.35 -11.89 -2.45
N GLY A 274 -23.96 -11.94 -3.72
CA GLY A 274 -23.47 -10.82 -4.52
C GLY A 274 -21.96 -10.62 -4.52
N LEU A 275 -21.23 -11.22 -3.59
CA LEU A 275 -19.79 -11.02 -3.44
C LEU A 275 -19.09 -12.34 -3.06
N GLN A 276 -18.38 -12.92 -4.02
CA GLN A 276 -17.61 -14.14 -3.81
C GLN A 276 -16.16 -13.90 -4.17
N HIS A 277 -15.24 -14.26 -3.26
CA HIS A 277 -13.81 -14.24 -3.55
C HIS A 277 -13.52 -15.15 -4.74
N ALA A 278 -12.94 -14.55 -5.78
CA ALA A 278 -12.51 -15.28 -6.96
C ALA A 278 -11.08 -15.80 -6.83
N ALA A 279 -10.33 -15.32 -5.83
CA ALA A 279 -8.97 -15.74 -5.55
C ALA A 279 -8.68 -15.90 -4.06
N ILE A 280 -7.71 -16.75 -3.76
CA ILE A 280 -7.03 -16.88 -2.48
C ILE A 280 -5.52 -16.87 -2.68
N ALA A 281 -4.81 -16.27 -1.72
CA ALA A 281 -3.36 -16.22 -1.75
C ALA A 281 -2.75 -17.61 -1.51
N VAL A 282 -1.79 -17.98 -2.36
CA VAL A 282 -0.90 -19.11 -2.11
C VAL A 282 0.21 -18.65 -1.20
N LEU A 283 0.17 -19.13 0.04
CA LEU A 283 1.07 -18.71 1.09
C LEU A 283 1.68 -19.92 1.79
N SER A 284 2.96 -19.83 2.12
CA SER A 284 3.65 -20.81 2.94
C SER A 284 3.04 -20.87 4.34
N PRO A 285 2.70 -22.06 4.89
CA PRO A 285 2.06 -22.21 6.18
C PRO A 285 3.00 -21.95 7.37
N ARG A 286 4.28 -21.63 7.10
CA ARG A 286 5.26 -21.31 8.14
C ARG A 286 4.82 -20.06 8.92
N PRO A 287 5.00 -20.06 10.26
CA PRO A 287 4.64 -18.91 11.07
C PRO A 287 5.39 -17.65 10.61
N PRO A 288 4.75 -16.47 10.67
CA PRO A 288 5.38 -15.23 10.27
C PRO A 288 6.51 -14.92 11.26
N GLY A 289 7.73 -14.93 10.77
CA GLY A 289 8.91 -14.50 11.50
C GLY A 289 9.81 -13.68 10.60
N PRO A 290 10.60 -12.74 11.16
CA PRO A 290 11.59 -12.01 10.40
C PRO A 290 12.59 -12.99 9.78
N VAL A 291 13.00 -12.71 8.54
CA VAL A 291 14.04 -13.50 7.87
C VAL A 291 15.36 -13.25 8.58
N SER A 292 16.09 -14.32 8.91
CA SER A 292 17.37 -14.17 9.61
C SER A 292 18.40 -13.43 8.74
N PRO A 293 19.30 -12.63 9.34
CA PRO A 293 20.36 -11.96 8.59
C PRO A 293 21.26 -12.92 7.79
N ASP A 294 21.46 -14.14 8.28
CA ASP A 294 22.23 -15.17 7.57
C ASP A 294 21.53 -15.63 6.28
N VAL A 295 20.21 -15.78 6.30
CA VAL A 295 19.42 -16.12 5.11
C VAL A 295 19.47 -14.97 4.10
N ILE A 296 19.31 -13.72 4.57
CA ILE A 296 19.42 -12.52 3.72
C ILE A 296 20.81 -12.46 3.06
N ARG A 297 21.86 -12.65 3.85
CA ARG A 297 23.24 -12.71 3.35
C ARG A 297 23.40 -13.76 2.26
N ASP A 298 22.97 -14.99 2.53
CA ASP A 298 23.24 -16.13 1.66
C ASP A 298 22.48 -16.00 0.34
N ALA A 299 21.26 -15.46 0.36
CA ALA A 299 20.50 -15.15 -0.84
C ALA A 299 21.14 -14.02 -1.65
N LEU A 300 21.50 -12.90 -1.02
CA LEU A 300 22.05 -11.74 -1.72
C LEU A 300 23.48 -11.96 -2.26
N ARG A 301 24.19 -12.96 -1.73
CA ARG A 301 25.49 -13.44 -2.26
C ARG A 301 25.35 -14.42 -3.43
N TYR A 302 24.14 -14.85 -3.74
CA TYR A 302 23.94 -15.70 -4.91
C TYR A 302 24.20 -14.89 -6.18
N ARG A 303 24.82 -15.54 -7.18
CA ARG A 303 25.24 -14.90 -8.43
C ARG A 303 24.17 -15.07 -9.49
N VAL A 304 23.77 -13.96 -10.09
CA VAL A 304 22.75 -13.91 -11.14
C VAL A 304 23.29 -13.04 -12.26
N ASP A 305 23.28 -13.52 -13.50
CA ASP A 305 23.81 -12.76 -14.64
C ASP A 305 22.80 -11.69 -15.12
N ASP A 306 21.51 -11.92 -14.91
CA ASP A 306 20.44 -10.97 -15.22
C ASP A 306 20.34 -9.89 -14.13
N LYS A 307 20.98 -8.74 -14.39
CA LYS A 307 20.96 -7.56 -13.51
C LYS A 307 19.53 -7.09 -13.22
N ASP A 308 18.69 -6.99 -14.24
CA ASP A 308 17.35 -6.43 -14.10
C ASP A 308 16.45 -7.32 -13.25
N LEU A 309 16.58 -8.64 -13.39
CA LEU A 309 15.90 -9.60 -12.52
C LEU A 309 16.35 -9.48 -11.06
N ALA A 310 17.67 -9.41 -10.82
CA ALA A 310 18.23 -9.28 -9.48
C ALA A 310 17.77 -7.97 -8.80
N VAL A 311 17.77 -6.85 -9.54
CA VAL A 311 17.29 -5.55 -9.05
C VAL A 311 15.81 -5.63 -8.68
N ARG A 312 14.95 -6.16 -9.56
CA ARG A 312 13.51 -6.28 -9.27
C ARG A 312 13.21 -7.19 -8.07
N ALA A 313 14.02 -8.24 -7.88
CA ALA A 313 13.93 -9.10 -6.70
C ALA A 313 14.19 -8.30 -5.42
N VAL A 314 15.34 -7.62 -5.35
CA VAL A 314 15.71 -6.79 -4.20
C VAL A 314 14.70 -5.67 -3.98
N ASP A 315 14.29 -4.97 -5.04
CA ASP A 315 13.36 -3.84 -4.95
C ASP A 315 12.02 -4.26 -4.36
N THR A 316 11.49 -5.42 -4.78
CA THR A 316 10.26 -5.97 -4.22
C THR A 316 10.44 -6.30 -2.74
N ALA A 317 11.44 -7.11 -2.36
CA ALA A 317 11.60 -7.46 -0.95
C ALA A 317 11.89 -6.25 -0.06
N ARG A 318 12.61 -5.25 -0.57
CA ARG A 318 12.91 -4.00 0.13
C ARG A 318 11.69 -3.12 0.30
N GLY A 319 10.83 -3.02 -0.73
CA GLY A 319 9.56 -2.27 -0.67
C GLY A 319 8.57 -2.82 0.36
N PHE A 320 8.76 -4.07 0.77
CA PHE A 320 7.99 -4.74 1.83
C PHE A 320 8.88 -5.19 3.00
N GLU A 321 10.02 -4.52 3.19
CA GLU A 321 10.83 -4.56 4.41
C GLU A 321 11.51 -5.91 4.73
N VAL A 322 11.41 -6.90 3.84
CA VAL A 322 11.93 -8.27 4.06
C VAL A 322 13.45 -8.34 4.13
N VAL A 323 14.14 -7.48 3.38
CA VAL A 323 15.62 -7.43 3.30
C VAL A 323 16.23 -6.23 4.02
N HIS A 324 15.43 -5.44 4.73
CA HIS A 324 15.89 -4.25 5.47
C HIS A 324 17.07 -4.48 6.44
N PRO A 325 17.24 -5.65 7.07
CA PRO A 325 18.45 -5.94 7.85
C PRO A 325 19.78 -5.81 7.07
N ALA A 326 19.75 -5.85 5.74
CA ALA A 326 20.93 -5.71 4.88
C ALA A 326 20.85 -4.55 3.88
N ILE A 327 19.66 -4.32 3.32
CA ILE A 327 19.41 -3.31 2.28
C ILE A 327 18.11 -2.57 2.61
N THR A 328 18.26 -1.32 3.02
CA THR A 328 17.16 -0.37 3.20
C THR A 328 16.97 0.49 1.94
N HIS A 329 16.26 1.61 2.04
CA HIS A 329 15.81 2.34 0.85
C HIS A 329 16.92 3.08 0.09
N GLU A 330 17.86 3.68 0.82
CA GLU A 330 18.92 4.54 0.30
C GLU A 330 20.30 3.89 0.45
N LEU A 331 21.23 4.29 -0.43
CA LEU A 331 22.63 3.87 -0.30
C LEU A 331 23.43 4.85 0.54
N LEU A 332 24.30 4.32 1.38
CA LEU A 332 25.36 5.09 2.01
C LEU A 332 26.33 5.56 0.92
N THR A 333 26.54 6.87 0.83
CA THR A 333 27.44 7.49 -0.14
C THR A 333 28.56 8.20 0.60
N ILE A 334 29.82 7.87 0.30
CA ILE A 334 30.99 8.38 1.02
C ILE A 334 31.98 8.95 -0.01
N ASP A 335 32.21 10.26 0.06
CA ASP A 335 33.36 10.89 -0.59
C ASP A 335 34.61 10.58 0.26
N ARG A 336 35.59 9.88 -0.31
CA ARG A 336 36.79 9.46 0.43
C ARG A 336 37.69 10.62 0.83
N ASP A 337 37.64 11.73 0.09
CA ASP A 337 38.45 12.92 0.33
C ASP A 337 37.79 13.86 1.35
N HIS A 338 36.46 13.79 1.48
CA HIS A 338 35.66 14.60 2.39
C HIS A 338 34.73 13.72 3.23
N CYS A 339 35.33 12.95 4.15
CA CYS A 339 34.60 12.16 5.13
C CYS A 339 35.25 12.20 6.51
N SER A 340 34.47 11.86 7.54
CA SER A 340 34.99 11.68 8.90
C SER A 340 36.10 10.62 8.99
N ARG A 341 36.94 10.71 10.03
CA ARG A 341 37.97 9.70 10.31
C ARG A 341 37.41 8.28 10.41
N LEU A 342 36.23 8.11 11.03
CA LEU A 342 35.61 6.80 11.20
C LEU A 342 35.13 6.20 9.86
N ALA A 343 34.58 7.05 8.98
CA ALA A 343 34.22 6.66 7.62
C ALA A 343 35.46 6.24 6.82
N HIS A 344 36.55 7.02 6.93
CA HIS A 344 37.81 6.70 6.28
C HIS A 344 38.39 5.36 6.74
N GLU A 345 38.39 5.09 8.05
CA GLU A 345 38.81 3.79 8.61
C GLU A 345 37.97 2.63 8.09
N TRP A 346 36.65 2.82 7.99
CA TRP A 346 35.74 1.81 7.43
C TRP A 346 36.06 1.54 5.96
N CYS A 347 36.19 2.60 5.14
CA CYS A 347 36.56 2.48 3.72
C CYS A 347 37.91 1.77 3.53
N HIS A 348 38.90 2.02 4.39
CA HIS A 348 40.23 1.42 4.30
C HIS A 348 40.26 -0.07 4.72
N ARG A 349 39.24 -0.53 5.47
CA ARG A 349 39.06 -1.94 5.83
C ARG A 349 38.47 -2.78 4.69
N LEU A 350 37.78 -2.13 3.75
CA LEU A 350 37.13 -2.82 2.64
C LEU A 350 38.16 -3.60 1.80
N THR A 351 37.77 -4.81 1.40
CA THR A 351 38.61 -5.68 0.59
C THR A 351 38.05 -5.80 -0.82
N ALA A 352 38.93 -5.80 -1.82
CA ALA A 352 38.52 -5.93 -3.21
C ALA A 352 37.86 -7.29 -3.47
N VAL A 353 36.86 -7.28 -4.34
CA VAL A 353 36.09 -8.48 -4.72
C VAL A 353 36.66 -9.04 -6.02
N GLU A 354 36.73 -10.36 -6.11
CA GLU A 354 37.15 -11.04 -7.33
C GLU A 354 36.12 -10.78 -8.46
N PRO A 355 36.56 -10.52 -9.71
CA PRO A 355 35.66 -10.22 -10.82
C PRO A 355 34.53 -11.23 -11.04
N ALA A 356 34.77 -12.51 -10.74
CA ALA A 356 33.80 -13.60 -10.86
C ALA A 356 32.66 -13.56 -9.81
N ARG A 357 32.68 -12.58 -8.90
CA ARG A 357 31.68 -12.35 -7.85
C ARG A 357 31.04 -10.95 -7.94
N CYS A 358 31.33 -10.17 -8.97
CA CYS A 358 30.71 -8.85 -9.14
C CYS A 358 29.22 -8.93 -9.54
N ASN A 359 28.73 -10.13 -9.89
CA ASN A 359 27.34 -10.42 -10.28
C ASN A 359 26.49 -11.01 -9.12
N GLU A 360 26.91 -10.83 -7.87
CA GLU A 360 26.03 -11.12 -6.73
C GLU A 360 24.80 -10.19 -6.73
N ILE A 361 23.64 -10.71 -6.31
CA ILE A 361 22.38 -9.96 -6.28
C ILE A 361 22.53 -8.61 -5.54
N GLY A 362 23.25 -8.57 -4.42
CA GLY A 362 23.48 -7.33 -3.67
C GLY A 362 24.26 -6.27 -4.45
N TYR A 363 25.21 -6.64 -5.31
CA TYR A 363 25.93 -5.67 -6.16
C TYR A 363 25.06 -5.15 -7.31
N HIS A 364 24.12 -5.95 -7.83
CA HIS A 364 23.19 -5.48 -8.85
C HIS A 364 22.32 -4.31 -8.36
N TRP A 365 21.90 -4.34 -7.09
CA TRP A 365 21.21 -3.23 -6.47
C TRP A 365 22.06 -1.95 -6.44
N VAL A 366 23.31 -2.04 -5.97
CA VAL A 366 24.22 -0.88 -5.88
C VAL A 366 24.55 -0.32 -7.27
N THR A 367 24.80 -1.19 -8.26
CA THR A 367 25.08 -0.75 -9.64
C THR A 367 23.85 -0.22 -10.37
N HIS A 368 22.63 -0.47 -9.90
CA HIS A 368 21.42 0.05 -10.52
C HIS A 368 21.22 1.53 -10.23
N THR A 369 21.69 2.00 -9.08
CA THR A 369 21.60 3.40 -8.64
C THR A 369 22.78 4.25 -9.09
N MET A 370 23.74 3.67 -9.81
CA MET A 370 24.96 4.35 -10.26
C MET A 370 24.98 4.48 -11.79
N ASP A 371 25.26 5.68 -12.29
CA ASP A 371 25.32 5.96 -13.73
C ASP A 371 26.73 5.79 -14.35
N GLN A 372 27.78 5.75 -13.53
CA GLN A 372 29.18 5.88 -13.99
C GLN A 372 29.93 4.56 -14.03
N GLN A 373 30.70 4.29 -15.09
CA GLN A 373 31.69 3.22 -15.15
C GLN A 373 33.09 3.82 -15.41
N PRO A 374 34.19 3.16 -14.98
CA PRO A 374 34.29 1.82 -14.38
C PRO A 374 34.08 1.78 -12.85
N TYR A 375 33.85 0.57 -12.32
CA TYR A 375 33.60 0.31 -10.90
C TYR A 375 34.75 -0.45 -10.24
N GLN A 376 34.92 -0.25 -8.93
CA GLN A 376 35.66 -1.16 -8.06
C GLN A 376 34.72 -1.75 -7.01
N TRP A 377 34.64 -3.07 -6.95
CA TRP A 377 33.75 -3.79 -6.03
C TRP A 377 34.46 -4.15 -4.73
N TRP A 378 33.74 -3.94 -3.64
CA TRP A 378 34.25 -4.06 -2.28
C TRP A 378 33.34 -4.91 -1.40
N ARG A 379 33.97 -5.58 -0.43
CA ARG A 379 33.28 -6.28 0.66
C ARG A 379 33.87 -5.86 2.00
N ASP A 380 33.01 -5.74 3.00
CA ASP A 380 33.45 -5.54 4.38
C ASP A 380 33.72 -6.92 5.03
N PRO A 381 34.96 -7.22 5.45
CA PRO A 381 35.27 -8.49 6.10
C PRO A 381 34.57 -8.68 7.45
N LEU A 382 34.13 -7.60 8.11
CA LEU A 382 33.42 -7.65 9.39
C LEU A 382 31.90 -7.61 9.22
N ASN A 383 31.41 -7.08 8.09
CA ASN A 383 29.99 -7.07 7.76
C ASN A 383 29.71 -7.74 6.41
N THR A 384 29.31 -9.01 6.50
CA THR A 384 29.08 -9.84 5.33
C THR A 384 27.81 -9.53 4.54
N THR A 385 26.94 -8.66 5.06
CA THR A 385 25.70 -8.19 4.42
C THR A 385 25.84 -6.79 3.82
N VAL A 386 27.07 -6.32 3.58
CA VAL A 386 27.33 -5.05 2.90
C VAL A 386 27.93 -5.30 1.52
N TRP A 387 27.30 -4.71 0.52
CA TRP A 387 27.81 -4.62 -0.84
C TRP A 387 28.22 -3.17 -1.09
N ALA A 388 29.48 -2.94 -1.43
CA ALA A 388 30.02 -1.61 -1.67
C ALA A 388 30.71 -1.52 -3.03
N ILE A 389 30.60 -0.37 -3.69
CA ILE A 389 31.18 -0.07 -4.99
C ILE A 389 31.76 1.33 -4.97
N SER A 390 33.00 1.50 -5.42
CA SER A 390 33.56 2.83 -5.68
C SER A 390 33.48 3.18 -7.15
N ALA A 391 33.04 4.40 -7.45
CA ALA A 391 33.19 5.01 -8.75
C ALA A 391 34.68 5.32 -9.00
N ALA A 392 35.16 5.08 -10.22
CA ALA A 392 36.58 5.20 -10.52
C ALA A 392 37.05 6.64 -10.83
N ASP A 393 36.11 7.54 -11.13
CA ASP A 393 36.40 8.93 -11.52
C ASP A 393 36.62 9.83 -10.30
N ASP A 394 35.70 9.79 -9.32
CA ASP A 394 35.74 10.62 -8.11
C ASP A 394 36.13 9.83 -6.84
N GLY A 395 36.19 8.51 -6.91
CA GLY A 395 36.51 7.66 -5.75
C GLY A 395 35.37 7.51 -4.73
N THR A 396 34.18 8.07 -5.02
CA THR A 396 33.01 8.00 -4.15
C THR A 396 32.59 6.54 -3.97
N THR A 397 32.39 6.15 -2.71
CA THR A 397 32.00 4.79 -2.33
C THR A 397 30.51 4.74 -2.00
N TYR A 398 29.78 3.90 -2.70
CA TYR A 398 28.37 3.60 -2.49
C TYR A 398 28.24 2.25 -1.81
N ALA A 399 27.44 2.14 -0.76
CA ALA A 399 27.28 0.90 -0.02
C ALA A 399 25.83 0.68 0.42
N THR A 400 25.40 -0.58 0.47
CA THR A 400 24.13 -0.94 1.09
C THR A 400 24.17 -0.62 2.58
N LEU A 401 23.06 -0.14 3.12
CA LEU A 401 22.86 0.13 4.53
C LEU A 401 21.71 -0.73 5.04
N GLY A 402 21.89 -1.40 6.18
CA GLY A 402 20.86 -2.20 6.83
C GLY A 402 20.30 -1.54 8.09
N THR A 403 19.32 -2.18 8.73
CA THR A 403 18.76 -1.78 10.04
C THR A 403 19.61 -2.25 11.22
N ARG A 404 20.73 -2.93 10.97
CA ARG A 404 21.64 -3.41 12.03
C ARG A 404 23.07 -3.54 11.54
N MET A 405 24.01 -3.55 12.48
CA MET A 405 25.43 -3.81 12.23
C MET A 405 25.91 -4.99 13.07
N PRO A 406 26.91 -5.77 12.60
CA PRO A 406 27.54 -6.83 13.38
C PRO A 406 28.54 -6.28 14.41
N ALA A 407 28.22 -5.13 15.02
CA ALA A 407 29.02 -4.49 16.06
C ALA A 407 28.95 -5.28 17.38
N ARG A 408 29.82 -4.95 18.32
CA ARG A 408 29.90 -5.62 19.63
C ARG A 408 29.94 -4.63 20.78
N GLY A 409 29.18 -4.93 21.83
CA GLY A 409 29.14 -4.09 23.02
C GLY A 409 28.36 -2.81 22.76
N ARG A 410 28.96 -1.66 23.05
CA ARG A 410 28.32 -0.34 23.01
C ARG A 410 29.06 0.61 22.08
N ILE A 411 28.47 1.76 21.78
CA ILE A 411 29.13 2.85 21.07
C ILE A 411 30.18 3.49 21.99
N GLU A 412 31.43 3.57 21.54
CA GLU A 412 32.53 4.25 22.25
C GLU A 412 32.88 5.62 21.63
N GLU A 413 32.59 5.80 20.34
CA GLU A 413 32.83 7.04 19.61
C GLU A 413 31.79 7.16 18.48
N LEU A 414 31.29 8.37 18.23
CA LEU A 414 30.34 8.69 17.19
C LEU A 414 30.86 9.86 16.36
N ALA A 415 30.83 9.73 15.03
CA ALA A 415 31.02 10.81 14.08
C ALA A 415 29.64 11.18 13.51
N ILE A 416 29.18 12.38 13.80
CA ILE A 416 27.97 12.97 13.22
C ILE A 416 28.40 13.77 12.00
N GLU A 417 27.91 13.36 10.83
CA GLU A 417 28.13 14.02 9.56
C GLU A 417 26.80 13.93 8.79
N ASP A 418 26.36 15.02 8.16
CA ASP A 418 25.14 15.01 7.37
C ASP A 418 25.18 13.88 6.33
N ARG A 419 24.13 13.07 6.30
CA ARG A 419 23.95 11.88 5.43
C ARG A 419 24.84 10.68 5.75
N ARG A 420 25.85 10.81 6.61
CA ARG A 420 26.94 9.82 6.73
C ARG A 420 27.44 9.61 8.18
N PRO A 421 26.57 9.41 9.18
CA PRO A 421 27.06 9.15 10.53
C PRO A 421 27.72 7.77 10.66
N PHE A 422 28.83 7.71 11.42
CA PHE A 422 29.59 6.49 11.72
C PHE A 422 29.82 6.37 13.21
N PHE A 423 29.97 5.14 13.70
CA PHE A 423 30.34 4.89 15.09
C PHE A 423 31.44 3.86 15.21
N ARG A 424 32.13 3.88 16.35
CA ARG A 424 33.07 2.84 16.78
C ARG A 424 32.48 2.07 17.95
N ASP A 425 32.54 0.75 17.87
CA ASP A 425 32.08 -0.13 18.93
C ASP A 425 33.15 -0.39 20.00
N SER A 426 32.79 -1.07 21.09
CA SER A 426 33.72 -1.44 22.17
C SER A 426 34.81 -2.43 21.76
N ALA A 427 34.67 -3.09 20.59
CA ALA A 427 35.71 -3.93 20.02
C ALA A 427 36.69 -3.14 19.12
N GLY A 428 36.50 -1.82 18.99
CA GLY A 428 37.33 -0.92 18.20
C GLY A 428 37.02 -0.92 16.71
N ASN A 429 35.91 -1.56 16.30
CA ASN A 429 35.51 -1.63 14.90
C ASN A 429 34.58 -0.48 14.55
N THR A 430 34.79 0.10 13.37
CA THR A 430 33.95 1.16 12.83
C THR A 430 32.85 0.61 11.93
N PHE A 431 31.67 1.21 12.03
CA PHE A 431 30.50 0.90 11.21
C PHE A 431 29.71 2.16 10.89
N PRO A 432 29.02 2.22 9.74
CA PRO A 432 28.01 3.24 9.52
C PRO A 432 26.86 3.06 10.51
N VAL A 433 26.22 4.15 10.91
CA VAL A 433 24.99 4.08 11.71
C VAL A 433 23.87 3.48 10.85
N PRO A 434 23.22 2.37 11.27
CA PRO A 434 22.12 1.76 10.52
C PRO A 434 20.95 2.73 10.34
N SER A 435 20.04 2.45 9.42
CA SER A 435 18.82 3.25 9.20
C SER A 435 17.56 2.44 9.48
N ALA A 436 16.63 2.97 10.29
CA ALA A 436 15.42 2.26 10.72
C ALA A 436 14.32 2.25 9.63
N ASP A 437 14.21 3.35 8.88
CA ASP A 437 13.20 3.56 7.84
C ASP A 437 13.81 3.56 6.42
N GLY A 438 15.13 3.34 6.32
CA GLY A 438 15.89 3.42 5.09
C GLY A 438 16.09 4.82 4.54
N GLY A 439 15.67 5.85 5.26
CA GLY A 439 15.93 7.23 4.91
C GLY A 439 17.40 7.59 5.08
N ILE A 440 17.82 8.61 4.33
CA ILE A 440 19.12 9.27 4.53
C ILE A 440 19.10 9.97 5.88
N HIS A 441 20.13 9.71 6.69
CA HIS A 441 20.35 10.40 7.97
C HIS A 441 20.67 11.87 7.75
N ARG A 442 19.70 12.77 7.93
CA ARG A 442 19.97 14.20 7.96
C ARG A 442 20.05 14.74 9.38
N THR A 443 20.79 15.82 9.52
CA THR A 443 20.94 16.55 10.78
C THR A 443 19.79 17.54 11.01
N ASP A 444 18.78 17.59 10.14
CA ASP A 444 17.63 18.49 10.25
C ASP A 444 16.25 17.77 10.32
N GLY A 445 15.27 18.51 10.84
CA GLY A 445 13.85 18.13 10.87
C GLY A 445 13.58 16.75 11.47
N SER A 446 12.60 16.04 10.92
CA SER A 446 12.22 14.70 11.40
C SER A 446 13.33 13.65 11.23
N SER A 447 14.32 13.91 10.38
CA SER A 447 15.46 13.01 10.22
C SER A 447 16.44 13.13 11.38
N ALA A 448 16.64 14.33 11.93
CA ALA A 448 17.47 14.53 13.13
C ALA A 448 16.87 13.78 14.32
N THR A 449 15.55 13.83 14.46
CA THR A 449 14.81 13.08 15.49
C THR A 449 15.06 11.57 15.34
N ARG A 450 14.93 11.01 14.13
CA ARG A 450 15.18 9.58 13.88
C ARG A 450 16.64 9.19 14.10
N LEU A 451 17.59 9.99 13.63
CA LEU A 451 19.01 9.76 13.88
C LEU A 451 19.32 9.75 15.38
N THR A 452 18.75 10.70 16.14
CA THR A 452 18.86 10.75 17.60
C THR A 452 18.31 9.47 18.23
N ALA A 453 17.08 9.08 17.90
CA ALA A 453 16.44 7.87 18.43
C ALA A 453 17.27 6.61 18.14
N THR A 454 17.78 6.50 16.90
CA THR A 454 18.68 5.43 16.45
C THR A 454 19.95 5.38 17.29
N ILE A 455 20.66 6.50 17.46
CA ILE A 455 21.90 6.55 18.25
C ILE A 455 21.61 6.15 19.69
N LEU A 456 20.56 6.71 20.31
CA LEU A 456 20.19 6.37 21.68
C LEU A 456 19.79 4.89 21.85
N ALA A 457 19.25 4.25 20.82
CA ALA A 457 18.92 2.82 20.83
C ALA A 457 20.18 1.94 20.76
N LEU A 458 21.21 2.40 20.03
CA LEU A 458 22.49 1.72 19.84
C LEU A 458 23.50 1.99 20.96
N MET A 459 23.29 3.03 21.77
CA MET A 459 24.23 3.45 22.81
C MET A 459 24.68 2.28 23.69
N ASP A 460 23.76 1.46 24.17
CA ASP A 460 24.09 0.38 25.13
C ASP A 460 24.18 -1.01 24.46
N ASP A 461 23.71 -1.15 23.22
CA ASP A 461 23.84 -2.33 22.36
C ASP A 461 24.05 -1.88 20.91
N ALA A 462 25.31 -1.78 20.50
CA ALA A 462 25.70 -1.34 19.16
C ALA A 462 25.25 -2.31 18.05
N SER A 463 24.85 -3.53 18.40
CA SER A 463 24.42 -4.58 17.47
C SER A 463 22.90 -4.65 17.28
N ARG A 464 22.16 -3.81 18.03
CA ARG A 464 20.71 -3.79 18.08
C ARG A 464 20.13 -3.53 16.69
N ASP A 465 19.07 -4.26 16.37
CA ASP A 465 18.25 -4.00 15.20
C ASP A 465 17.32 -2.81 15.49
N ILE A 466 17.51 -1.73 14.73
CA ILE A 466 16.78 -0.47 14.95
C ILE A 466 15.47 -0.38 14.18
N PHE A 467 15.14 -1.39 13.36
CA PHE A 467 13.94 -1.40 12.51
C PHE A 467 12.63 -1.10 13.28
N HIS A 468 12.53 -1.58 14.53
CA HIS A 468 11.39 -1.31 15.42
C HIS A 468 11.73 -0.41 16.62
N ALA A 469 12.98 0.02 16.75
CA ALA A 469 13.42 0.81 17.91
C ALA A 469 12.86 2.24 17.91
N ASP A 470 12.55 2.79 16.73
CA ASP A 470 12.01 4.15 16.54
C ASP A 470 10.52 4.28 16.94
N HIS A 471 9.76 3.19 16.99
CA HIS A 471 8.31 3.27 17.24
C HIS A 471 7.94 3.32 18.73
N ASP A 472 8.86 2.93 19.61
CA ASP A 472 8.61 2.84 21.06
C ASP A 472 9.06 4.09 21.83
N ARG A 473 9.88 4.98 21.24
CA ARG A 473 10.28 6.23 21.89
C ARG A 473 9.37 7.36 21.44
N ASP A 474 8.83 8.09 22.42
CA ASP A 474 8.09 9.32 22.15
C ASP A 474 9.05 10.29 21.42
N VAL A 475 8.59 10.80 20.27
CA VAL A 475 9.29 11.84 19.49
C VAL A 475 9.69 12.99 20.41
N LEU A 476 8.82 13.34 21.37
CA LEU A 476 9.06 14.42 22.31
C LEU A 476 10.21 14.12 23.29
N ASP A 477 10.32 12.89 23.76
CA ASP A 477 11.42 12.49 24.66
C ASP A 477 12.76 12.44 23.90
N THR A 478 12.71 12.17 22.59
CA THR A 478 13.90 12.16 21.74
C THR A 478 14.40 13.58 21.48
N GLU A 479 13.51 14.49 21.10
CA GLU A 479 13.84 15.90 20.79
C GLU A 479 14.26 16.70 22.03
N ALA A 480 13.94 16.21 23.22
CA ALA A 480 14.29 16.84 24.49
C ALA A 480 15.75 16.61 24.92
N THR A 481 16.48 15.71 24.25
CA THR A 481 17.86 15.36 24.62
C THR A 481 18.89 16.37 24.12
N GLY A 482 20.02 16.49 24.82
CA GLY A 482 21.15 17.30 24.36
C GLY A 482 21.76 16.75 23.07
N LEU A 483 21.62 15.44 22.82
CA LEU A 483 22.07 14.79 21.60
C LEU A 483 21.30 15.30 20.37
N TYR A 484 19.99 15.51 20.48
CA TYR A 484 19.20 16.09 19.40
C TYR A 484 19.72 17.49 19.05
N GLU A 485 20.01 18.33 20.04
CA GLU A 485 20.55 19.67 19.85
C GLU A 485 21.93 19.62 19.17
N ALA A 486 22.82 18.75 19.64
CA ALA A 486 24.14 18.54 19.04
C ALA A 486 24.05 18.07 17.56
N ILE A 487 23.06 17.25 17.23
CA ILE A 487 22.81 16.82 15.85
C ILE A 487 22.30 18.00 15.02
N CYS A 488 21.28 18.72 15.47
CA CYS A 488 20.71 19.85 14.72
C CYS A 488 21.70 21.01 14.48
N ASP A 489 22.59 21.24 15.43
CA ASP A 489 23.60 22.30 15.35
C ASP A 489 24.85 21.85 14.56
N SER A 490 24.95 20.59 14.17
CA SER A 490 26.10 20.08 13.40
C SER A 490 26.06 20.56 11.95
N HIS A 491 26.87 21.58 11.65
CA HIS A 491 27.08 22.09 10.29
C HIS A 491 28.36 21.52 9.65
N ASP A 492 29.27 21.01 10.48
CA ASP A 492 30.50 20.29 10.13
C ASP A 492 30.52 18.93 10.87
N THR A 493 31.47 18.06 10.53
CA THR A 493 31.65 16.77 11.23
C THR A 493 31.92 16.98 12.73
N VAL A 494 31.06 16.43 13.58
CA VAL A 494 31.22 16.42 15.04
C VAL A 494 31.64 15.04 15.50
N ILE A 495 32.69 14.95 16.33
CA ILE A 495 33.12 13.70 16.96
C ILE A 495 32.75 13.75 18.44
N LEU A 496 31.95 12.77 18.87
CA LEU A 496 31.52 12.60 20.26
C LEU A 496 32.12 11.32 20.83
N SER A 497 32.72 11.44 22.01
CA SER A 497 33.18 10.30 22.81
C SER A 497 32.00 9.66 23.56
N ARG A 498 32.22 8.47 24.14
CA ARG A 498 31.23 7.84 25.03
C ARG A 498 30.76 8.76 26.15
N SER A 499 31.67 9.47 26.81
CA SER A 499 31.31 10.38 27.91
C SER A 499 30.44 11.52 27.41
N ASP A 500 30.73 12.06 26.23
CA ASP A 500 29.90 13.11 25.62
C ASP A 500 28.50 12.57 25.32
N LEU A 501 28.40 11.34 24.78
CA LEU A 501 27.11 10.70 24.52
C LEU A 501 26.30 10.42 25.80
N GLU A 502 26.97 10.04 26.89
CA GLU A 502 26.32 9.84 28.19
C GLU A 502 25.80 11.16 28.78
N GLU A 503 26.54 12.25 28.63
CA GLU A 503 26.09 13.59 29.04
C GLU A 503 24.92 14.09 28.16
N LEU A 504 25.04 13.93 26.84
CA LEU A 504 24.05 14.40 25.86
C LEU A 504 22.77 13.55 25.82
N ARG A 505 22.76 12.37 26.45
CA ARG A 505 21.56 11.54 26.61
C ARG A 505 20.54 12.21 27.53
N GLU A 506 20.98 13.07 28.44
CA GLU A 506 20.11 13.74 29.40
C GLU A 506 19.25 14.82 28.74
N GLU A 507 18.09 15.08 29.34
CA GLU A 507 17.19 16.14 28.91
C GLU A 507 17.79 17.52 29.19
N THR A 508 17.68 18.44 28.22
CA THR A 508 18.13 19.83 28.38
C THR A 508 16.97 20.74 28.80
N PRO A 509 17.25 21.91 29.41
CA PRO A 509 16.21 22.90 29.71
C PRO A 509 15.46 23.39 28.45
N GLN A 510 16.14 23.44 27.30
CA GLN A 510 15.54 23.82 26.02
C GLN A 510 14.66 22.70 25.46
N GLY A 511 15.11 21.45 25.56
CA GLY A 511 14.34 20.26 25.25
C GLY A 511 13.07 20.12 26.08
N ALA A 512 13.19 20.30 27.40
CA ALA A 512 12.05 20.30 28.32
C ALA A 512 11.02 21.38 27.97
N ALA A 513 11.47 22.60 27.65
CA ALA A 513 10.60 23.69 27.25
C ALA A 513 9.87 23.40 25.92
N ARG A 514 10.54 22.81 24.92
CA ARG A 514 9.92 22.39 23.64
C ARG A 514 8.84 21.33 23.85
N ARG A 515 9.12 20.33 24.70
CA ARG A 515 8.14 19.29 25.08
C ARG A 515 6.92 19.89 25.78
N GLU A 516 7.12 20.81 26.73
CA GLU A 516 6.03 21.49 27.43
C GLU A 516 5.16 22.35 26.49
N GLU A 517 5.78 23.11 25.59
CA GLU A 517 5.08 23.93 24.59
C GLU A 517 4.23 23.06 23.65
N PHE A 518 4.79 21.95 23.17
CA PHE A 518 4.05 21.01 22.33
C PHE A 518 2.88 20.41 23.10
N LEU A 519 3.09 19.87 24.29
CA LEU A 519 2.03 19.30 25.12
C LEU A 519 0.92 20.32 25.41
N ALA A 520 1.26 21.59 25.63
CA ALA A 520 0.30 22.67 25.79
C ALA A 520 -0.49 22.96 24.50
N SER A 521 0.12 22.81 23.32
CA SER A 521 -0.53 23.00 22.01
C SER A 521 -1.48 21.85 21.63
N VAL A 522 -1.23 20.62 22.10
CA VAL A 522 -2.06 19.44 21.83
C VAL A 522 -3.11 19.18 22.93
N ALA A 523 -2.94 19.74 24.12
CA ALA A 523 -3.91 19.66 25.22
C ALA A 523 -5.36 20.05 24.85
N PRO A 524 -5.64 21.03 23.96
CA PRO A 524 -7.01 21.36 23.53
C PRO A 524 -7.69 20.22 22.75
N PHE A 525 -6.94 19.26 22.22
CA PHE A 525 -7.47 18.14 21.43
C PHE A 525 -7.70 16.86 22.25
N ARG A 526 -7.16 16.77 23.48
CA ARG A 526 -7.38 15.60 24.37
C ARG A 526 -8.66 15.68 25.20
N THR A 527 -9.29 16.85 25.34
CA THR A 527 -10.58 17.00 26.04
C THR A 527 -11.80 16.76 25.15
N GLY A 528 -11.59 16.48 23.85
CA GLY A 528 -12.63 16.10 22.87
C GLY A 528 -12.84 14.58 22.76
N GLY A 529 -13.21 13.93 23.86
CA GLY A 529 -13.96 12.67 23.90
C GLY A 529 -13.49 11.50 23.01
N PHE A 530 -12.48 10.76 23.46
CA PHE A 530 -12.41 9.31 23.22
C PHE A 530 -11.62 8.70 24.37
N LEU A 531 -12.32 8.00 25.29
CA LEU A 531 -11.87 6.85 26.06
C LEU A 531 -12.96 6.46 27.06
N ASP A 532 -13.74 5.44 26.72
CA ASP A 532 -14.08 4.37 27.65
C ASP A 532 -14.48 3.14 26.85
N LYS A 533 -13.57 2.17 26.75
CA LYS A 533 -13.90 0.76 26.52
C LYS A 533 -13.28 -0.04 27.66
N PRO A 534 -14.08 -0.81 28.43
CA PRO A 534 -13.54 -1.64 29.50
C PRO A 534 -12.89 -2.92 28.94
N ARG A 535 -12.01 -3.45 29.78
CA ARG A 535 -11.13 -4.62 29.60
C ARG A 535 -11.82 -5.90 29.18
#